data_AF-A0A7R9PSZ6-F1
#
_entry.id   AF-A0A7R9PSZ6-F1
#
_cell.length_a   1.000
_cell.length_b   1.000
_cell.length_c   1.000
_cell.angle_alpha   90.00
_cell.angle_beta   90.00
_cell.angle_gamma   90.00
#
_symmetry.space_group_name_H-M   'P 1'
#
loop_
_entity.id
_entity.type
_entity.pdbx_description
1 polymer ?
#
loop_
_entity_poly.entity_id
_entity_poly.type
_entity_poly.pdbx_seq_one_letter_code
_entity_poly.pdbx_strand_id
1 'polypeptide(L)'
;MYHTERQVNSATQQTLWCMHYAETQEKVQAMMKDGRVCVNLCGDHSLSIGTIDGHAEARGNVAVLLVNAHADLNTADTSLTRTSTA
;
A
#
# COMPACT_ATOMS: atom_id res chain seq x y z
N MET A 1 32.20 -1.74 -10.74
CA MET A 1 31.95 -2.03 -9.31
C MET A 1 30.58 -2.69 -9.25
N TYR A 2 30.51 -4.02 -9.18
CA TYR A 2 29.24 -4.74 -9.20
C TYR A 2 28.62 -4.66 -7.79
N HIS A 3 27.53 -3.90 -7.66
CA HIS A 3 26.66 -4.04 -6.49
C HIS A 3 25.82 -5.29 -6.68
N THR A 4 26.08 -6.33 -5.90
CA THR A 4 25.16 -7.46 -5.74
C THR A 4 24.09 -7.03 -4.76
N GLU A 5 22.93 -6.61 -5.28
CA GLU A 5 21.73 -6.48 -4.45
C GLU A 5 21.37 -7.84 -3.88
N ARG A 6 21.32 -7.91 -2.54
CA ARG A 6 20.98 -9.14 -1.83
C ARG A 6 19.47 -9.35 -1.99
N GLN A 7 19.06 -10.41 -2.69
CA GLN A 7 17.64 -10.74 -2.78
C GLN A 7 17.08 -11.03 -1.38
N VAL A 8 16.02 -10.32 -1.05
CA VAL A 8 15.24 -10.50 0.18
C VAL A 8 14.28 -11.67 -0.04
N ASN A 9 14.17 -12.59 0.93
CA ASN A 9 13.23 -13.71 0.79
C ASN A 9 11.77 -13.25 0.95
N SER A 10 10.83 -14.06 0.47
CA SER A 10 9.40 -13.72 0.45
C SER A 10 8.79 -13.47 1.83
N ALA A 11 9.20 -14.21 2.86
CA ALA A 11 8.71 -14.00 4.23
C ALA A 11 9.17 -12.65 4.79
N THR A 12 10.43 -12.28 4.54
CA THR A 12 10.97 -10.98 4.92
C THR A 12 10.30 -9.84 4.12
N GLN A 13 10.05 -10.03 2.83
CA GLN A 13 9.31 -9.05 2.02
C GLN A 13 7.88 -8.83 2.54
N GLN A 14 7.17 -9.91 2.90
CA GLN A 14 5.82 -9.81 3.46
C GLN A 14 5.80 -9.04 4.79
N THR A 15 6.77 -9.30 5.67
CA THR A 15 6.88 -8.57 6.94
C THR A 15 7.16 -7.09 6.71
N LEU A 16 8.08 -6.76 5.80
CA LEU A 16 8.36 -5.36 5.45
C LEU A 16 7.12 -4.68 4.90
N TRP A 17 6.38 -5.35 4.02
CA TRP A 17 5.13 -4.82 3.47
C TRP A 17 4.11 -4.50 4.57
N CYS A 18 3.88 -5.41 5.52
CA CYS A 18 2.97 -5.18 6.64
C CYS A 18 3.36 -3.97 7.48
N MET A 19 4.67 -3.77 7.71
CA MET A 19 5.18 -2.60 8.44
C MET A 19 4.92 -1.29 7.69
N HIS A 20 5.17 -1.26 6.38
CA HIS A 20 4.93 -0.08 5.55
C HIS A 20 3.44 0.23 5.40
N TYR A 21 2.58 -0.79 5.31
CA TYR A 21 1.13 -0.65 5.36
C TYR A 21 0.70 0.07 6.65
N ALA A 22 1.12 -0.44 7.81
CA ALA A 22 0.74 0.13 9.11
C ALA A 22 1.20 1.58 9.25
N GLU A 23 2.46 1.87 8.90
CA GLU A 23 3.01 3.22 8.97
C GLU A 23 2.27 4.20 8.05
N THR A 24 1.92 3.76 6.83
CA THR A 24 1.16 4.58 5.87
C THR A 24 -0.25 4.86 6.39
N GLN A 25 -0.93 3.84 6.89
CA GLN A 25 -2.28 3.95 7.45
C GLN A 25 -2.31 4.98 8.59
N GLU A 26 -1.40 4.86 9.56
CA GLU A 26 -1.34 5.76 10.73
C GLU A 26 -1.13 7.22 10.31
N LYS A 27 -0.16 7.47 9.42
CA LYS A 27 0.14 8.83 8.93
C LYS A 27 -1.03 9.44 8.18
N VAL A 28 -1.67 8.67 7.30
CA VAL A 28 -2.81 9.15 6.52
C VAL A 28 -3.99 9.45 7.44
N GLN A 29 -4.32 8.55 8.36
CA GLN A 29 -5.40 8.77 9.32
C GLN A 29 -5.18 10.03 10.16
N ALA A 30 -3.95 10.26 10.64
CA ALA A 30 -3.60 11.47 11.39
C ALA A 30 -3.78 12.75 10.56
N MET A 31 -3.28 12.78 9.32
CA MET A 31 -3.43 13.93 8.41
C MET A 31 -4.90 14.21 8.09
N MET A 32 -5.69 13.16 7.87
CA MET A 32 -7.11 13.31 7.55
C MET A 32 -7.92 13.81 8.75
N LYS A 33 -7.58 13.37 9.99
CA LYS A 33 -8.18 13.87 11.24
C LYS A 33 -7.84 15.33 11.50
N ASP A 34 -6.66 15.79 11.08
CA ASP A 34 -6.24 17.20 11.13
C ASP A 34 -6.93 18.08 10.07
N GLY A 35 -7.85 17.53 9.28
CA GLY A 35 -8.58 18.27 8.26
C GLY A 35 -7.75 18.63 7.02
N ARG A 36 -6.57 18.02 6.85
CA ARG A 36 -5.67 18.27 5.73
C ARG A 36 -6.04 17.40 4.52
N VAL A 37 -5.65 17.87 3.34
CA VAL A 37 -5.65 17.05 2.12
C VAL A 37 -4.39 16.20 2.10
N CYS A 38 -4.56 14.88 1.99
CA CYS A 38 -3.46 13.94 1.87
C CYS A 38 -3.13 13.70 0.39
N VAL A 39 -1.87 13.95 0.00
CA VAL A 39 -1.33 13.53 -1.30
C VAL A 39 -0.22 12.53 -1.02
N ASN A 40 -0.40 11.28 -1.47
CA ASN A 40 0.58 10.23 -1.29
C ASN A 40 1.33 9.99 -2.60
N LEU A 41 2.65 10.14 -2.58
CA LEU A 41 3.54 9.78 -3.68
C LEU A 41 4.12 8.40 -3.38
N CYS A 42 3.36 7.36 -3.74
CA CYS A 42 3.75 5.96 -3.52
C CYS A 42 4.89 5.55 -4.47
N GLY A 43 5.77 4.65 -4.00
CA GLY A 43 6.74 3.99 -4.88
C GLY A 43 6.06 2.92 -5.72
N ASP A 44 5.41 1.99 -5.03
CA ASP A 44 4.70 0.84 -5.57
C ASP A 44 3.19 0.97 -5.18
N HIS A 45 2.26 0.60 -6.09
CA HIS A 45 0.79 0.57 -5.91
C HIS A 45 0.28 -0.16 -4.66
N SER A 46 1.05 -1.04 -4.02
CA SER A 46 0.67 -1.78 -2.81
C SER A 46 0.48 -0.87 -1.60
N LEU A 47 1.09 0.33 -1.63
CA LEU A 47 0.91 1.40 -0.64
C LEU A 47 -0.49 2.05 -0.70
N SER A 48 -1.27 1.78 -1.75
CA SER A 48 -2.67 2.22 -1.84
C SER A 48 -3.53 1.64 -0.73
N ILE A 49 -3.23 0.41 -0.25
CA ILE A 49 -4.01 -0.28 0.77
C ILE A 49 -3.98 0.50 2.09
N GLY A 50 -2.79 0.86 2.59
CA GLY A 50 -2.67 1.65 3.82
C GLY A 50 -3.26 3.06 3.67
N THR A 51 -3.17 3.62 2.47
CA THR A 51 -3.76 4.94 2.18
C THR A 51 -5.27 4.92 2.25
N ILE A 52 -5.93 3.98 1.56
CA ILE A 52 -7.39 3.86 1.54
C ILE A 52 -7.92 3.57 2.94
N ASP A 53 -7.28 2.64 3.65
CA ASP A 53 -7.66 2.26 5.01
C ASP A 53 -7.57 3.44 5.98
N GLY A 54 -6.46 4.21 5.93
CA GLY A 54 -6.32 5.42 6.75
C GLY A 54 -7.38 6.49 6.46
N HIS A 55 -7.87 6.60 5.22
CA HIS A 55 -8.98 7.49 4.88
C HIS A 55 -10.32 6.95 5.43
N ALA A 56 -10.59 5.66 5.27
CA ALA A 56 -11.80 5.00 5.75
C ALA A 56 -11.91 5.14 7.28
N GLU A 57 -10.83 4.89 8.01
CA GLU A 57 -10.76 5.03 9.47
C GLU A 57 -10.95 6.48 9.95
N ALA A 58 -10.58 7.48 9.14
CA ALA A 58 -10.73 8.89 9.51
C ALA A 58 -12.10 9.48 9.13
N ARG A 59 -12.76 8.98 8.09
CA ARG A 59 -13.96 9.60 7.48
C ARG A 59 -15.19 8.68 7.46
N GLY A 60 -15.03 7.38 7.69
CA GLY A 60 -16.08 6.37 7.66
C GLY A 60 -16.54 6.03 6.25
N ASN A 61 -17.26 6.94 5.59
CA ASN A 61 -17.80 6.71 4.25
C ASN A 61 -16.89 7.32 3.17
N VAL A 62 -16.15 6.47 2.46
CA VAL A 62 -15.22 6.87 1.41
C VAL A 62 -15.56 6.16 0.09
N ALA A 63 -15.37 6.86 -1.02
CA ALA A 63 -15.40 6.29 -2.35
C ALA A 63 -13.99 6.27 -2.93
N VAL A 64 -13.64 5.20 -3.65
CA VAL A 64 -12.33 5.05 -4.30
C VAL A 64 -12.51 5.10 -5.81
N LEU A 65 -11.82 6.04 -6.45
CA LEU A 65 -11.67 6.07 -7.89
C LEU A 65 -10.29 5.48 -8.25
N LEU A 66 -10.28 4.21 -8.66
CA LEU A 66 -9.06 3.51 -9.08
C LEU A 66 -8.89 3.66 -10.60
N VAL A 67 -7.96 4.52 -11.02
CA VAL A 67 -7.63 4.70 -12.44
C VAL A 67 -6.35 3.93 -12.74
N ASN A 68 -6.49 2.74 -13.29
CA ASN A 68 -5.38 1.85 -13.60
C ASN A 68 -5.76 0.97 -14.81
N ALA A 69 -4.76 0.54 -15.59
CA ALA A 69 -4.94 -0.43 -16.67
C ALA A 69 -5.33 -1.81 -16.13
N HIS A 70 -4.98 -2.10 -14.88
CA HIS A 70 -5.29 -3.35 -14.19
C HIS A 70 -6.20 -3.08 -12.99
N ALA A 71 -7.03 -4.05 -12.64
CA ALA A 71 -7.97 -3.91 -11.51
C ALA A 71 -7.29 -4.06 -10.14
N ASP A 72 -6.12 -4.71 -10.08
CA ASP A 72 -5.38 -5.00 -8.84
C ASP A 72 -6.21 -5.73 -7.76
N LEU A 73 -7.07 -6.67 -8.19
CA LEU A 73 -8.01 -7.42 -7.32
C LEU A 73 -7.63 -8.90 -7.10
N ASN A 74 -6.43 -9.32 -7.49
CA ASN A 74 -6.02 -10.71 -7.28
C ASN A 74 -5.82 -11.00 -5.79
N THR A 75 -6.25 -12.17 -5.35
CA THR A 75 -5.93 -12.69 -4.03
C THR A 75 -4.61 -13.47 -4.07
N ALA A 76 -4.13 -13.92 -2.90
CA ALA A 76 -2.98 -14.81 -2.81
C ALA A 76 -3.15 -16.12 -3.61
N ASP A 77 -4.39 -16.56 -3.84
CA ASP A 77 -4.73 -17.81 -4.52
C ASP A 77 -4.90 -17.64 -6.04
N THR A 78 -5.30 -16.45 -6.51
CA THR A 78 -5.54 -16.20 -7.95
C THR A 78 -4.35 -15.57 -8.65
N SER A 79 -3.36 -15.06 -7.89
CA SER A 79 -2.20 -14.38 -8.45
C SER A 79 -1.23 -15.36 -9.10
N LEU A 80 -0.96 -15.16 -10.39
CA LEU A 80 0.04 -15.93 -11.14
C LEU A 80 1.49 -15.52 -10.83
N THR A 81 1.68 -14.31 -10.31
CA THR A 81 3.01 -13.74 -10.04
C THR A 81 3.28 -13.52 -8.55
N ARG A 82 2.24 -13.60 -7.70
CA ARG A 82 2.29 -13.31 -6.25
C ARG A 82 2.92 -11.95 -5.93
N THR A 83 2.67 -10.97 -6.79
CA THR A 83 3.13 -9.60 -6.58
C THR A 83 2.18 -8.89 -5.63
N SER A 84 2.51 -8.90 -4.34
CA SER A 84 1.89 -8.02 -3.33
C SER A 84 2.63 -6.68 -3.19
N THR A 85 3.63 -6.45 -4.04
CA THR A 85 4.51 -5.27 -4.07
C THR A 85 4.46 -4.67 -5.47
N ALA A 86 3.24 -4.38 -5.94
CA ALA A 86 3.11 -3.48 -7.08
C ALA A 86 3.39 -2.10 -6.61
#